data_AF-A0A354D426-F1
#
_entry.id   AF-A0A354D426-F1
#
_cell.length_a   1.000
_cell.length_b   1.000
_cell.length_c   1.000
_cell.angle_alpha   90.00
_cell.angle_beta   90.00
_cell.angle_gamma   90.00
#
_symmetry.space_group_name_H-M   'P 1'
#
loop_
_entity.id
_entity.type
_entity.pdbx_description
1 polymer ?
#
loop_
_entity_poly.entity_id
_entity_poly.type
_entity_poly.pdbx_seq_one_letter_code
_entity_poly.pdbx_strand_id
1 'polypeptide(L)'
;MMENLKAIIVFLLFWSIVIWCARIIKRKRDKQMMEFSEELPEMELVTDEEERKYICKNMVEMGKVENLFGGSVFLFNWWTIVRAIVEICREWSNGIAYELLEMSLLIAINGVIAENYRTIIEQKHICEKGVVKKKIVHIKSYRDFGYGSTEGVIEGKEGEIGIDLNRDEDLPFKRDGDMAMLVWLENGGNRLLPRMKPKDESNKKE
;
A
#
# COMPACT_ATOMS: atom_id res chain seq x y z
N MET A 1 33.33 -10.74 26.24
CA MET A 1 32.49 -9.74 26.97
C MET A 1 32.57 -8.34 26.34
N MET A 2 33.76 -7.75 26.18
CA MET A 2 33.93 -6.42 25.57
C MET A 2 33.55 -6.39 24.07
N GLU A 3 33.82 -7.47 23.33
CA GLU A 3 33.44 -7.61 21.92
C GLU A 3 31.92 -7.69 21.72
N ASN A 4 31.22 -8.47 22.56
CA ASN A 4 29.75 -8.54 22.56
C ASN A 4 29.13 -7.18 22.89
N LEU A 5 29.70 -6.44 23.86
CA LEU A 5 29.23 -5.09 24.20
C LEU A 5 29.43 -4.12 23.03
N LYS A 6 30.59 -4.15 22.37
CA LYS A 6 30.85 -3.34 21.16
C LYS A 6 29.88 -3.69 20.04
N ALA A 7 29.59 -4.97 19.81
CA ALA A 7 28.63 -5.42 18.81
C ALA A 7 27.21 -4.91 19.11
N ILE A 8 26.76 -4.98 20.37
CA ILE A 8 25.45 -4.46 20.80
C ILE A 8 25.37 -2.94 20.60
N ILE A 9 26.42 -2.18 20.97
CA ILE A 9 26.45 -0.72 20.80
C ILE A 9 26.38 -0.35 19.31
N VAL A 10 27.16 -1.02 18.45
CA VAL A 10 27.13 -0.78 17.00
C VAL A 10 25.75 -1.11 16.42
N PHE A 11 25.12 -2.19 16.88
CA PHE A 11 23.78 -2.59 16.47
C PHE A 11 22.72 -1.54 16.83
N LEU A 12 22.73 -1.03 18.07
CA LEU A 12 21.81 0.03 18.51
C LEU A 12 22.01 1.34 17.73
N LEU A 13 23.27 1.73 17.48
CA LEU A 13 23.60 2.90 16.68
C LEU A 13 23.08 2.75 15.24
N PHE A 14 23.28 1.59 14.62
CA PHE A 14 22.75 1.31 13.28
C PHE A 14 21.23 1.46 13.23
N TRP A 15 20.49 0.88 14.17
CA TRP A 15 19.04 0.99 14.22
C TRP A 15 18.53 2.42 14.49
N SER A 16 19.25 3.19 15.30
CA SER A 16 18.91 4.60 15.53
C SER A 16 18.93 5.42 14.23
N ILE A 17 19.90 5.15 13.35
CA ILE A 17 20.03 5.78 12.03
C ILE A 17 18.92 5.29 11.11
N VAL A 18 18.67 3.98 11.04
CA VAL A 18 17.61 3.40 10.19
C VAL A 18 16.23 3.98 10.54
N ILE A 19 15.89 4.06 11.84
CA ILE A 19 14.62 4.64 12.31
C ILE A 19 14.53 6.13 11.95
N TRP A 20 15.63 6.87 12.09
CA TRP A 20 15.68 8.28 11.74
C TRP A 20 15.50 8.51 10.23
N CYS A 21 16.17 7.71 9.39
CA CYS A 21 16.01 7.72 7.94
C CYS A 21 14.56 7.40 7.54
N ALA A 22 13.96 6.37 8.13
CA ALA A 22 12.55 6.01 7.88
C ALA A 22 11.60 7.17 8.21
N ARG A 23 11.83 7.88 9.32
CA ARG A 23 11.04 9.08 9.69
C ARG A 23 11.21 10.25 8.72
N ILE A 24 12.40 10.44 8.15
CA ILE A 24 12.62 11.48 7.13
C ILE A 24 11.90 11.12 5.85
N ILE A 25 12.02 9.88 5.39
CA ILE A 25 11.35 9.39 4.18
C ILE A 25 9.83 9.52 4.33
N LYS A 26 9.28 9.13 5.49
CA LYS A 26 7.84 9.28 5.78
C LYS A 26 7.39 10.74 5.66
N ARG A 27 8.10 11.68 6.31
CA ARG A 27 7.77 13.12 6.21
C ARG A 27 7.84 13.67 4.80
N LYS A 28 8.79 13.20 3.97
CA LYS A 28 8.86 13.60 2.56
C LYS A 28 7.67 13.07 1.77
N ARG A 29 7.30 11.80 1.97
CA ARG A 29 6.13 11.18 1.32
C ARG A 29 4.84 11.93 1.66
N ASP A 30 4.63 12.28 2.93
CA ASP A 30 3.42 12.98 3.36
C ASP A 30 3.29 14.36 2.70
N LYS A 31 4.42 15.07 2.51
CA LYS A 31 4.44 16.34 1.77
C LYS A 31 4.12 16.16 0.29
N GLN A 32 4.76 15.18 -0.36
CA GLN A 32 4.49 14.86 -1.76
C GLN A 32 3.04 14.47 -1.98
N MET A 33 2.42 13.74 -1.05
CA MET A 33 1.00 13.39 -1.12
C MET A 33 0.08 14.61 -1.02
N MET A 34 0.43 15.60 -0.19
CA MET A 34 -0.33 16.85 -0.13
C MET A 34 -0.21 17.64 -1.43
N GLU A 35 1.01 17.84 -1.93
CA GLU A 35 1.27 18.53 -3.19
C GLU A 35 0.52 17.84 -4.36
N PHE A 36 0.60 16.52 -4.44
CA PHE A 36 -0.14 15.73 -5.41
C PHE A 36 -1.67 15.90 -5.30
N SER A 37 -2.19 15.99 -4.07
CA SER A 37 -3.63 16.19 -3.85
C SER A 37 -4.12 17.55 -4.37
N GLU A 38 -3.25 18.56 -4.44
CA GLU A 38 -3.56 19.89 -4.98
C GLU A 38 -3.63 19.86 -6.52
N GLU A 39 -2.77 19.06 -7.16
CA GLU A 39 -2.75 18.83 -8.60
C GLU A 39 -3.98 18.07 -9.12
N LEU A 40 -4.68 17.32 -8.25
CA LEU A 40 -5.87 16.58 -8.64
C LEU A 40 -6.95 17.51 -9.21
N PRO A 41 -7.67 17.07 -10.25
CA PRO A 41 -8.79 17.82 -10.78
C PRO A 41 -9.90 17.93 -9.72
N GLU A 42 -10.81 18.91 -9.85
CA GLU A 42 -11.89 19.08 -8.87
C GLU A 42 -12.75 17.81 -8.71
N MET A 43 -12.85 17.30 -7.48
CA MET A 43 -13.47 16.02 -7.15
C MET A 43 -14.82 16.21 -6.45
N GLU A 44 -15.77 15.30 -6.71
CA GLU A 44 -17.07 15.25 -6.03
C GLU A 44 -17.03 14.29 -4.82
N LEU A 45 -17.83 14.58 -3.79
CA LEU A 45 -17.99 13.68 -2.63
C LEU A 45 -18.90 12.52 -2.98
N VAL A 46 -18.51 11.30 -2.59
CA VAL A 46 -19.34 10.11 -2.77
C VAL A 46 -20.34 10.01 -1.62
N THR A 47 -21.60 10.32 -1.92
CA THR A 47 -22.72 10.24 -0.98
C THR A 47 -23.59 9.01 -1.17
N ASP A 48 -23.59 8.41 -2.37
CA ASP A 48 -24.37 7.22 -2.68
C ASP A 48 -23.74 5.95 -2.08
N GLU A 49 -24.57 5.13 -1.43
CA GLU A 49 -24.10 3.94 -0.71
C GLU A 49 -23.73 2.79 -1.66
N GLU A 50 -24.42 2.64 -2.79
CA GLU A 50 -24.09 1.61 -3.79
C GLU A 50 -22.76 1.91 -4.48
N GLU A 51 -22.55 3.17 -4.86
CA GLU A 51 -21.30 3.64 -5.44
C GLU A 51 -20.14 3.54 -4.45
N ARG A 52 -20.36 3.95 -3.20
CA ARG A 52 -19.39 3.74 -2.11
C ARG A 52 -19.04 2.27 -1.98
N LYS A 53 -20.03 1.37 -1.95
CA LYS A 53 -19.80 -0.09 -1.86
C LYS A 53 -19.03 -0.63 -3.08
N TYR A 54 -19.30 -0.12 -4.28
CA TYR A 54 -18.53 -0.45 -5.48
C TYR A 54 -17.06 -0.03 -5.35
N ILE A 55 -16.81 1.20 -4.89
CA ILE A 55 -15.46 1.72 -4.66
C ILE A 55 -14.74 0.89 -3.59
N CYS A 56 -15.38 0.66 -2.43
CA CYS A 56 -14.84 -0.17 -1.35
C CYS A 56 -14.43 -1.54 -1.86
N LYS A 57 -15.30 -2.19 -2.63
CA LYS A 57 -15.07 -3.54 -3.16
C LYS A 57 -13.85 -3.55 -4.07
N ASN A 58 -13.79 -2.64 -5.03
CA ASN A 58 -12.69 -2.61 -6.00
C ASN A 58 -11.37 -2.22 -5.34
N MET A 59 -11.36 -1.27 -4.39
CA MET A 59 -10.13 -0.87 -3.71
C MET A 59 -9.58 -1.92 -2.73
N VAL A 60 -10.43 -2.71 -2.07
CA VAL A 60 -10.03 -3.60 -0.97
C VAL A 60 -9.86 -5.06 -1.42
N GLU A 61 -10.55 -5.53 -2.46
CA GLU A 61 -10.50 -6.95 -2.86
C GLU A 61 -9.16 -7.43 -3.42
N MET A 62 -8.26 -6.53 -3.87
CA MET A 62 -6.92 -6.91 -4.35
C MET A 62 -6.05 -7.59 -3.28
N GLY A 63 -6.27 -7.30 -2.00
CA GLY A 63 -5.39 -7.81 -0.96
C GLY A 63 -5.64 -9.27 -0.57
N LYS A 64 -6.74 -9.93 -0.95
CA LYS A 64 -7.19 -11.12 -0.20
C LYS A 64 -6.25 -12.34 -0.24
N VAL A 65 -5.54 -12.55 -1.36
CA VAL A 65 -4.58 -13.66 -1.51
C VAL A 65 -3.20 -13.26 -0.99
N GLU A 66 -2.74 -12.05 -1.30
CA GLU A 66 -1.48 -11.49 -0.78
C GLU A 66 -1.51 -11.35 0.75
N ASN A 67 -2.67 -11.02 1.31
CA ASN A 67 -2.96 -10.96 2.74
C ASN A 67 -3.08 -12.34 3.40
N LEU A 68 -3.23 -13.43 2.65
CA LEU A 68 -3.15 -14.76 3.24
C LEU A 68 -1.68 -15.22 3.27
N PHE A 69 -0.97 -14.96 2.17
CA PHE A 69 0.45 -15.27 2.02
C PHE A 69 1.33 -14.47 2.99
N GLY A 70 1.15 -13.15 3.06
CA GLY A 70 1.85 -12.27 3.99
C GLY A 70 1.63 -12.66 5.46
N GLY A 71 0.44 -13.13 5.81
CA GLY A 71 0.09 -13.53 7.17
C GLY A 71 0.77 -14.84 7.56
N SER A 72 0.90 -15.75 6.60
CA SER A 72 1.65 -16.99 6.76
C SER A 72 3.14 -16.71 6.97
N VAL A 73 3.72 -15.80 6.17
CA VAL A 73 5.11 -15.33 6.33
C VAL A 73 5.32 -14.65 7.69
N PHE A 74 4.38 -13.79 8.11
CA PHE A 74 4.44 -13.10 9.40
C PHE A 74 4.49 -14.08 10.58
N LEU A 75 3.60 -15.09 10.58
CA LEU A 75 3.55 -16.11 11.63
C LEU A 75 4.79 -17.00 11.63
N PHE A 76 5.30 -17.39 10.46
CA PHE A 76 6.51 -18.20 10.34
C PHE A 76 7.77 -17.45 10.81
N ASN A 77 7.89 -16.17 10.44
CA ASN A 77 8.97 -15.31 10.90
C ASN A 77 8.91 -15.09 12.41
N TRP A 78 7.71 -14.87 12.97
CA TRP A 78 7.52 -14.73 14.41
C TRP A 78 7.91 -16.00 15.17
N TRP A 79 7.52 -17.16 14.67
CA TRP A 79 7.92 -18.46 15.23
C TRP A 79 9.45 -18.64 15.23
N THR A 80 10.11 -18.26 14.14
CA THR A 80 11.57 -18.34 14.00
C THR A 80 12.28 -17.41 14.98
N ILE A 81 11.75 -16.19 15.15
CA ILE A 81 12.21 -15.22 16.15
C ILE A 81 12.12 -15.81 17.57
N VAL A 82 10.97 -16.37 17.94
CA VAL A 82 10.78 -16.95 19.27
C VAL A 82 11.73 -18.12 19.51
N ARG A 83 11.93 -19.00 18.51
CA ARG A 83 12.89 -20.11 18.63
C ARG A 83 14.32 -19.63 18.84
N ALA A 84 14.79 -18.68 18.04
CA ALA A 84 16.14 -18.13 18.18
C ALA A 84 16.36 -17.46 19.55
N ILE A 85 15.37 -16.74 20.08
CA ILE A 85 15.46 -16.17 21.44
C ILE A 85 15.59 -17.28 22.49
N VAL A 86 14.84 -18.38 22.36
CA VAL A 86 14.92 -19.53 23.29
C VAL A 86 16.27 -20.24 23.18
N GLU A 87 16.83 -20.38 21.97
CA GLU A 87 18.15 -20.96 21.70
C GLU A 87 19.27 -20.10 22.35
N ILE A 88 19.26 -18.78 22.10
CA ILE A 88 20.20 -17.81 22.70
C ILE A 88 20.14 -17.84 24.23
N CYS A 89 18.93 -17.90 24.80
CA CYS A 89 18.75 -18.00 26.25
C CYS A 89 19.30 -19.32 26.82
N ARG A 90 19.28 -20.41 26.04
CA ARG A 90 19.77 -21.73 26.45
C ARG A 90 21.29 -21.87 26.31
N GLU A 91 21.89 -21.33 25.26
CA GLU A 91 23.31 -21.56 24.94
C GLU A 91 24.27 -20.49 25.48
N TRP A 92 23.77 -19.46 26.17
CA TRP A 92 24.54 -18.37 26.77
C TRP A 92 25.83 -18.02 26.02
N SER A 93 25.65 -17.48 24.81
CA SER A 93 26.65 -16.76 24.01
C SER A 93 27.76 -17.60 23.37
N ASN A 94 27.41 -18.42 22.37
CA ASN A 94 28.33 -18.72 21.26
C ASN A 94 27.90 -17.93 20.01
N GLY A 95 28.53 -16.78 19.75
CA GLY A 95 28.42 -16.09 18.46
C GLY A 95 27.10 -15.36 18.17
N ILE A 96 26.79 -14.32 18.96
CA ILE A 96 25.50 -13.59 18.94
C ILE A 96 25.29 -12.73 17.67
N ALA A 97 26.35 -12.38 16.93
CA ALA A 97 26.27 -11.38 15.86
C ALA A 97 25.46 -11.83 14.63
N TYR A 98 25.59 -13.09 14.22
CA TYR A 98 24.85 -13.63 13.07
C TYR A 98 23.37 -13.79 13.40
N GLU A 99 23.07 -14.30 14.60
CA GLU A 99 21.70 -14.47 15.09
C GLU A 99 21.00 -13.11 15.28
N LEU A 100 21.68 -12.07 15.79
CA LEU A 100 21.10 -10.73 15.88
C LEU A 100 20.75 -10.13 14.51
N LEU A 101 21.55 -10.42 13.49
CA LEU A 101 21.32 -9.92 12.14
C LEU A 101 20.13 -10.63 11.47
N GLU A 102 20.01 -11.95 11.65
CA GLU A 102 18.87 -12.73 11.17
C GLU A 102 17.56 -12.29 11.85
N MET A 103 17.58 -12.12 13.16
CA MET A 103 16.46 -11.61 13.95
C MET A 103 16.03 -10.20 13.52
N SER A 104 17.02 -9.34 13.31
CA SER A 104 16.85 -7.98 12.79
C SER A 104 16.13 -7.98 11.43
N LEU A 105 16.54 -8.86 10.52
CA LEU A 105 15.91 -9.00 9.20
C LEU A 105 14.45 -9.48 9.31
N LEU A 106 14.20 -10.51 10.12
CA LEU A 106 12.85 -11.06 10.33
C LEU A 106 11.90 -10.02 10.97
N ILE A 107 12.39 -9.23 11.92
CA ILE A 107 11.63 -8.12 12.53
C ILE A 107 11.32 -7.05 11.48
N ALA A 108 12.27 -6.69 10.62
CA ALA A 108 12.05 -5.72 9.55
C ALA A 108 10.98 -6.19 8.56
N ILE A 109 11.07 -7.44 8.11
CA ILE A 109 10.07 -8.05 7.20
C ILE A 109 8.69 -8.06 7.86
N ASN A 110 8.60 -8.47 9.12
CA ASN A 110 7.34 -8.46 9.86
C ASN A 110 6.78 -7.04 10.05
N GLY A 111 7.64 -6.05 10.26
CA GLY A 111 7.25 -4.65 10.32
C GLY A 111 6.62 -4.15 9.03
N VAL A 112 7.20 -4.50 7.87
CA VAL A 112 6.65 -4.17 6.54
C VAL A 112 5.30 -4.84 6.33
N ILE A 113 5.20 -6.13 6.64
CA ILE A 113 3.95 -6.89 6.50
C ILE A 113 2.86 -6.28 7.41
N ALA A 114 3.18 -5.97 8.66
CA ALA A 114 2.23 -5.37 9.61
C ALA A 114 1.76 -3.98 9.17
N GLU A 115 2.66 -3.15 8.64
CA GLU A 115 2.31 -1.84 8.10
C GLU A 115 1.36 -1.97 6.90
N ASN A 116 1.63 -2.91 5.98
CA ASN A 116 0.75 -3.19 4.84
C ASN A 116 -0.66 -3.61 5.30
N TYR A 117 -0.77 -4.51 6.28
CA TYR A 117 -2.07 -4.87 6.85
C TYR A 117 -2.78 -3.67 7.46
N ARG A 118 -2.05 -2.84 8.22
CA ARG A 118 -2.63 -1.66 8.85
C ARG A 118 -3.19 -0.72 7.80
N THR A 119 -2.45 -0.45 6.72
CA THR A 119 -2.90 0.37 5.60
C THR A 119 -4.15 -0.19 4.93
N ILE A 120 -4.24 -1.51 4.72
CA ILE A 120 -5.42 -2.15 4.12
C ILE A 120 -6.65 -2.01 5.03
N ILE A 121 -6.47 -2.22 6.35
CA ILE A 121 -7.55 -2.07 7.33
C ILE A 121 -8.01 -0.61 7.41
N GLU A 122 -7.07 0.34 7.44
CA GLU A 122 -7.35 1.78 7.44
C GLU A 122 -8.08 2.19 6.16
N GLN A 123 -7.64 1.74 4.99
CA GLN A 123 -8.32 1.98 3.71
C GLN A 123 -9.74 1.43 3.73
N LYS A 124 -9.94 0.18 4.19
CA LYS A 124 -11.28 -0.40 4.31
C LYS A 124 -12.17 0.44 5.24
N HIS A 125 -11.62 0.87 6.37
CA HIS A 125 -12.35 1.70 7.33
C HIS A 125 -12.75 3.06 6.74
N ILE A 126 -11.84 3.72 6.01
CA ILE A 126 -12.09 5.01 5.35
C ILE A 126 -13.11 4.85 4.23
N CYS A 127 -12.99 3.80 3.42
CA CYS A 127 -13.95 3.51 2.37
C CYS A 127 -15.37 3.30 2.96
N GLU A 128 -15.48 2.59 4.09
CA GLU A 128 -16.77 2.35 4.74
C GLU A 128 -17.33 3.60 5.44
N LYS A 129 -16.52 4.32 6.23
CA LYS A 129 -17.01 5.36 7.18
C LYS A 129 -16.38 6.74 7.01
N GLY A 130 -15.30 6.86 6.25
CA GLY A 130 -14.56 8.11 6.04
C GLY A 130 -15.02 8.89 4.81
N VAL A 131 -14.20 9.88 4.44
CA VAL A 131 -14.41 10.72 3.27
C VAL A 131 -13.83 10.05 2.02
N VAL A 132 -14.70 9.85 1.03
CA VAL A 132 -14.33 9.34 -0.30
C VAL A 132 -14.74 10.39 -1.32
N LYS A 133 -13.79 10.78 -2.17
CA LYS A 133 -14.01 11.68 -3.29
C LYS A 133 -13.79 10.93 -4.60
N LYS A 134 -14.51 11.31 -5.65
CA LYS A 134 -14.34 10.75 -6.99
C LYS A 134 -14.36 11.81 -8.08
N LYS A 135 -13.95 11.43 -9.28
CA LYS A 135 -14.20 12.18 -10.52
C LYS A 135 -14.13 11.22 -11.71
N ILE A 136 -15.00 11.41 -12.68
CA ILE A 136 -14.85 10.73 -13.97
C ILE A 136 -13.80 11.46 -14.81
N VAL A 137 -12.78 10.74 -15.26
CA VAL A 137 -11.62 11.25 -15.99
C VAL A 137 -11.37 10.43 -17.24
N HIS A 138 -10.72 11.04 -18.21
CA HIS A 138 -10.24 10.38 -19.42
C HIS A 138 -8.74 10.06 -19.28
N ILE A 139 -8.37 8.81 -19.58
CA ILE A 139 -6.98 8.36 -19.59
C ILE A 139 -6.34 8.73 -20.93
N LYS A 140 -5.35 9.61 -20.91
CA LYS A 140 -4.62 10.05 -22.12
C LYS A 140 -3.66 8.98 -22.62
N SER A 141 -2.96 8.32 -21.69
CA SER A 141 -1.99 7.29 -22.01
C SER A 141 -1.81 6.33 -20.84
N TYR A 142 -1.21 5.18 -21.13
CA TYR A 142 -0.91 4.13 -20.17
C TYR A 142 0.61 4.02 -20.03
N ARG A 143 1.12 4.05 -18.80
CA ARG A 143 2.54 3.82 -18.50
C ARG A 143 2.68 2.50 -17.76
N ASP A 144 3.36 1.56 -18.41
CA ASP A 144 3.71 0.27 -17.82
C ASP A 144 5.12 0.38 -17.20
N PHE A 145 5.23 0.07 -15.91
CA PHE A 145 6.49 0.08 -15.16
C PHE A 145 7.09 -1.33 -15.02
N GLY A 146 6.45 -2.36 -15.59
CA GLY A 146 6.79 -3.75 -15.37
C GLY A 146 6.34 -4.25 -14.00
N TYR A 147 6.41 -5.57 -13.78
CA TYR A 147 5.94 -6.23 -12.53
C TYR A 147 4.44 -6.03 -12.22
N GLY A 148 3.60 -5.81 -13.24
CA GLY A 148 2.15 -5.73 -13.11
C GLY A 148 1.61 -4.35 -12.71
N SER A 149 2.47 -3.36 -12.43
CA SER A 149 2.01 -2.00 -12.13
C SER A 149 1.88 -1.16 -13.40
N THR A 150 0.64 -0.85 -13.77
CA THR A 150 0.31 0.08 -14.85
C THR A 150 -0.36 1.34 -14.28
N GLU A 151 0.13 2.50 -14.70
CA GLU A 151 -0.47 3.80 -14.40
C GLU A 151 -1.30 4.31 -15.60
N GLY A 152 -2.47 4.88 -15.31
CA GLY A 152 -3.19 5.73 -16.25
C GLY A 152 -2.79 7.19 -16.07
N VAL A 153 -2.39 7.84 -17.16
CA VAL A 153 -2.06 9.28 -17.18
C VAL A 153 -3.33 10.06 -17.47
N ILE A 154 -3.66 11.01 -16.59
CA ILE A 154 -4.84 11.86 -16.69
C ILE A 154 -4.44 13.34 -16.62
N GLU A 155 -5.38 14.22 -16.97
CA GLU A 155 -5.19 15.67 -16.86
C GLU A 155 -5.52 16.15 -15.44
N GLY A 156 -4.50 16.68 -14.77
CA GLY A 156 -4.62 17.42 -13.51
C GLY A 156 -4.80 18.92 -13.75
N LYS A 157 -4.74 19.71 -12.67
CA LYS A 157 -4.90 21.17 -12.76
C LYS A 157 -3.73 21.88 -13.43
N GLU A 158 -2.50 21.43 -13.16
CA GLU A 158 -1.26 22.08 -13.60
C GLU A 158 -0.47 21.25 -14.62
N GLY A 159 -0.93 20.04 -14.95
CA GLY A 159 -0.23 19.15 -15.87
C GLY A 159 -0.81 17.74 -15.92
N GLU A 160 -0.05 16.82 -16.48
CA GLU A 160 -0.41 15.40 -16.55
C GLU A 160 0.04 14.67 -15.28
N ILE A 161 -0.87 13.89 -14.69
CA ILE A 161 -0.62 13.11 -13.48
C ILE A 161 -0.83 11.63 -13.76
N GLY A 162 0.09 10.79 -13.25
CA GLY A 162 -0.01 9.33 -13.33
C GLY A 162 -0.68 8.76 -12.09
N ILE A 163 -1.62 7.85 -12.28
CA ILE A 163 -2.36 7.22 -11.19
C ILE A 163 -2.46 5.72 -11.44
N ASP A 164 -2.19 4.95 -10.39
CA ASP A 164 -2.25 3.49 -10.44
C ASP A 164 -3.64 2.99 -10.85
N LEU A 165 -3.66 2.05 -11.80
CA LEU A 165 -4.86 1.29 -12.11
C LEU A 165 -5.16 0.29 -10.99
N ASN A 166 -6.44 0.04 -10.76
CA ASN A 166 -6.88 -0.93 -9.75
C ASN A 166 -6.96 -2.37 -10.27
N ARG A 167 -6.57 -2.61 -11.52
CA ARG A 167 -6.48 -3.94 -12.12
C ARG A 167 -5.26 -3.98 -13.02
N ASP A 168 -4.56 -5.12 -13.04
CA ASP A 168 -3.49 -5.46 -14.00
C ASP A 168 -4.01 -5.62 -15.45
N GLU A 169 -5.18 -5.05 -15.75
CA GLU A 169 -5.86 -5.17 -17.04
C GLU A 169 -6.36 -3.79 -17.45
N ASP A 170 -5.73 -3.18 -18.45
CA ASP A 170 -6.20 -1.93 -19.09
C ASP A 170 -7.54 -2.13 -19.85
N LEU A 171 -7.86 -3.39 -20.14
CA LEU A 171 -8.97 -3.81 -21.00
C LEU A 171 -10.35 -3.24 -20.60
N PRO A 172 -10.74 -3.20 -19.32
CA PRO A 172 -12.02 -2.62 -18.91
C PRO A 172 -12.10 -1.11 -19.19
N PHE A 173 -10.98 -0.40 -19.09
CA PHE A 173 -10.92 1.04 -19.35
C PHE A 173 -10.98 1.32 -20.86
N LYS A 174 -10.18 0.60 -21.66
CA LYS A 174 -10.15 0.71 -23.12
C LYS A 174 -11.51 0.43 -23.76
N ARG A 175 -12.26 -0.54 -23.23
CA ARG A 175 -13.63 -0.86 -23.69
C ARG A 175 -14.65 0.22 -23.37
N ASP A 176 -14.35 1.07 -22.40
CA ASP A 176 -15.22 2.16 -21.94
C ASP A 176 -14.77 3.52 -22.49
N GLY A 177 -14.03 3.52 -23.62
CA GLY A 177 -13.52 4.72 -24.26
C GLY A 177 -12.45 5.44 -23.45
N ASP A 178 -11.58 4.68 -22.77
CA ASP A 178 -10.50 5.18 -21.91
C ASP A 178 -11.01 6.05 -20.75
N MET A 179 -12.27 5.87 -20.35
CA MET A 179 -12.87 6.55 -19.21
C MET A 179 -12.65 5.77 -17.92
N ALA A 180 -12.31 6.49 -16.85
CA ALA A 180 -12.10 5.92 -15.54
C ALA A 180 -12.76 6.77 -14.46
N MET A 181 -13.04 6.13 -13.32
CA MET A 181 -13.39 6.81 -12.08
C MET A 181 -12.13 6.95 -11.24
N LEU A 182 -11.61 8.16 -11.18
CA LEU A 182 -10.59 8.53 -10.21
C LEU A 182 -11.21 8.54 -8.82
N VAL A 183 -10.59 7.86 -7.87
CA VAL A 183 -10.99 7.85 -6.46
C VAL A 183 -9.86 8.40 -5.60
N TRP A 184 -10.22 9.23 -4.62
CA TRP A 184 -9.35 9.75 -3.60
C TRP A 184 -9.92 9.51 -2.21
N LEU A 185 -9.12 8.89 -1.35
CA LEU A 185 -9.41 8.64 0.06
C LEU A 185 -8.77 9.72 0.94
N GLU A 186 -9.35 9.96 2.10
CA GLU A 186 -8.87 10.95 3.07
C GLU A 186 -7.41 10.73 3.53
N ASN A 187 -6.93 9.49 3.54
CA ASN A 187 -5.54 9.17 3.88
C ASN A 187 -4.53 9.33 2.72
N GLY A 188 -4.97 9.87 1.58
CA GLY A 188 -4.16 10.03 0.38
C GLY A 188 -4.12 8.81 -0.55
N GLY A 189 -4.80 7.72 -0.18
CA GLY A 189 -4.97 6.57 -1.06
C GLY A 189 -5.75 6.96 -2.31
N ASN A 190 -5.19 6.68 -3.49
CA ASN A 190 -5.80 7.04 -4.76
C ASN A 190 -5.61 5.93 -5.79
N ARG A 191 -6.62 5.75 -6.65
CA ARG A 191 -6.59 4.79 -7.76
C ARG A 191 -7.58 5.17 -8.86
N LEU A 192 -7.31 4.68 -10.06
CA LEU A 192 -8.26 4.66 -11.16
C LEU A 192 -9.06 3.35 -11.14
N LEU A 193 -10.37 3.48 -11.03
CA LEU A 193 -11.33 2.39 -11.07
C LEU A 193 -12.10 2.40 -12.39
N PRO A 194 -12.54 1.23 -12.90
CA PRO A 194 -13.52 1.21 -13.97
C PRO A 194 -14.79 1.95 -13.53
N ARG A 195 -15.48 2.60 -14.47
CA ARG A 195 -16.74 3.27 -14.14
C ARG A 195 -17.80 2.25 -13.72
N MET A 196 -18.63 2.63 -12.77
CA MET A 196 -19.81 1.84 -12.43
C MET A 196 -20.79 1.93 -13.62
N LYS A 197 -21.15 0.79 -14.20
CA LYS A 197 -22.16 0.77 -15.28
C LYS A 197 -23.50 1.25 -14.72
N PRO A 198 -24.24 2.10 -15.43
CA PRO A 198 -25.59 2.47 -15.03
C PRO A 198 -26.48 1.22 -14.96
N LYS A 199 -27.45 1.22 -14.03
CA LYS A 199 -28.34 0.06 -13.76
C LYS A 199 -29.00 -0.48 -15.04
N ASP A 200 -29.28 0.39 -16.01
CA ASP A 200 -29.96 0.04 -17.26
C ASP A 200 -29.10 -0.67 -18.31
N GLU A 201 -27.76 -0.59 -18.21
CA GLU A 201 -26.84 -1.30 -19.11
C GLU A 201 -26.53 -2.72 -18.63
N SER A 202 -26.74 -3.01 -17.34
CA SER A 202 -26.48 -4.34 -16.76
C SER A 202 -27.43 -5.44 -17.24
N ASN A 203 -28.54 -5.06 -17.89
CA ASN A 203 -29.56 -5.98 -18.41
C ASN A 203 -29.40 -6.34 -19.90
N LYS A 204 -28.41 -5.78 -20.61
CA LYS A 204 -28.08 -6.27 -21.95
C LYS A 204 -27.04 -7.38 -21.81
N LYS A 205 -27.52 -8.62 -21.66
CA LYS A 205 -26.74 -9.81 -21.96
C LYS A 205 -26.35 -9.75 -23.44
N GLU A 206 -25.06 -9.64 -23.73
CA GLU A 206 -24.49 -10.18 -24.97
C GLU A 206 -24.31 -11.69 -24.82
#